data_AF-A0A9D1RWX1-F1
#
_entry.id   AF-A0A9D1RWX1-F1
#
_cell.length_a   1.000
_cell.length_b   1.000
_cell.length_c   1.000
_cell.angle_alpha   90.00
_cell.angle_beta   90.00
_cell.angle_gamma   90.00
#
_symmetry.space_group_name_H-M   'P 1'
#
loop_
_entity.id
_entity.type
_entity.pdbx_description
1 polymer ?
#
loop_
_entity_poly.entity_id
_entity_poly.type
_entity_poly.pdbx_seq_one_letter_code
_entity_poly.pdbx_strand_id
1 'polypeptide(L)'
;MAEVEEGAGQQGESPEPPVRSSVQPQEKRCAPERISREVGNEEPGRFHVLHCDGFLAVGGIWGTDGVITAHYESGSWQIIPKDGKTRTGFPCFTEETAKANNIPEFLYDKVTIGGKPTESGW
;
A
#
# COMPACT_ATOMS: atom_id res chain seq x y z
N MET A 1 -7.83 -15.26 -66.39
CA MET A 1 -6.58 -15.18 -65.60
C MET A 1 -6.90 -15.88 -64.29
N ALA A 2 -6.17 -16.95 -64.02
CA ALA A 2 -6.46 -17.98 -63.04
C ALA A 2 -5.65 -17.78 -61.74
N GLU A 3 -6.11 -18.50 -60.70
CA GLU A 3 -5.39 -18.97 -59.51
C GLU A 3 -4.92 -17.95 -58.45
N VAL A 4 -5.44 -18.09 -57.22
CA VAL A 4 -4.79 -18.94 -56.18
C VAL A 4 -5.85 -19.55 -55.24
N GLU A 5 -5.84 -20.88 -55.14
CA GLU A 5 -6.32 -21.65 -53.99
C GLU A 5 -5.17 -21.83 -52.98
N GLU A 6 -5.48 -22.46 -51.84
CA GLU A 6 -4.59 -23.12 -50.86
C GLU A 6 -4.32 -22.38 -49.54
N GLY A 7 -4.69 -23.05 -48.43
CA GLY A 7 -4.26 -22.65 -47.10
C GLY A 7 -5.09 -23.19 -45.94
N ALA A 8 -5.25 -24.51 -45.86
CA ALA A 8 -5.78 -25.20 -44.69
C ALA A 8 -4.84 -25.05 -43.46
N GLY A 9 -5.43 -25.03 -42.25
CA GLY A 9 -4.80 -25.68 -41.10
C GLY A 9 -4.68 -24.90 -39.79
N GLN A 10 -5.38 -25.45 -38.79
CA GLN A 10 -4.91 -25.72 -37.42
C GLN A 10 -5.37 -24.82 -36.27
N GLN A 11 -6.04 -25.52 -35.35
CA GLN A 11 -6.37 -25.21 -33.96
C GLN A 11 -5.12 -24.81 -33.15
N GLY A 12 -5.27 -23.89 -32.21
CA GLY A 12 -4.26 -23.67 -31.16
C GLY A 12 -4.46 -22.37 -30.39
N GLU A 13 -4.71 -22.51 -29.09
CA GLU A 13 -4.50 -21.51 -28.03
C GLU A 13 -5.58 -20.41 -27.85
N SER A 14 -6.47 -20.69 -26.90
CA SER A 14 -7.20 -19.69 -26.12
C SER A 14 -6.24 -19.04 -25.12
N PRO A 15 -6.10 -17.70 -25.06
CA PRO A 15 -5.70 -17.03 -23.85
C PRO A 15 -6.89 -16.29 -23.24
N GLU A 16 -7.41 -16.93 -22.21
CA GLU A 16 -7.90 -16.35 -20.95
C GLU A 16 -9.23 -15.57 -20.94
N PRO A 17 -10.15 -15.87 -19.99
CA PRO A 17 -11.29 -14.99 -19.74
C PRO A 17 -10.76 -13.59 -19.36
N PRO A 18 -11.48 -12.49 -19.65
CA PRO A 18 -11.11 -11.21 -19.08
C PRO A 18 -11.06 -11.41 -17.57
N VAL A 19 -9.92 -11.11 -16.94
CA VAL A 19 -9.74 -11.06 -15.48
C VAL A 19 -10.60 -9.91 -14.95
N ARG A 20 -11.92 -10.06 -15.05
CA ARG A 20 -12.95 -9.14 -14.62
C ARG A 20 -13.59 -9.83 -13.44
N SER A 21 -13.11 -9.49 -12.22
CA SER A 21 -13.85 -9.54 -10.95
C SER A 21 -13.01 -9.91 -9.72
N SER A 22 -11.76 -9.41 -9.59
CA SER A 22 -11.10 -9.37 -8.27
C SER A 22 -10.50 -8.01 -7.89
N VAL A 23 -10.53 -7.03 -8.81
CA VAL A 23 -9.95 -5.69 -8.56
C VAL A 23 -10.90 -4.76 -7.76
N GLN A 24 -12.20 -5.06 -7.69
CA GLN A 24 -13.20 -4.12 -7.17
C GLN A 24 -13.29 -3.94 -5.62
N PRO A 25 -13.03 -4.94 -4.76
CA PRO A 25 -13.08 -4.70 -3.31
C PRO A 25 -11.83 -4.02 -2.76
N GLN A 26 -10.67 -4.22 -3.37
CA GLN A 26 -9.38 -3.65 -2.94
C GLN A 26 -9.22 -2.17 -3.35
N GLU A 27 -9.60 -1.80 -4.58
CA GLU A 27 -9.58 -0.38 -5.01
C GLU A 27 -10.43 0.51 -4.11
N LYS A 28 -11.62 0.05 -3.70
CA LYS A 28 -12.50 0.79 -2.78
C LYS A 28 -11.96 0.86 -1.35
N ARG A 29 -11.11 -0.08 -0.93
CA ARG A 29 -10.46 -0.04 0.39
C ARG A 29 -9.33 0.99 0.41
N CYS A 30 -8.59 1.09 -0.68
CA CYS A 30 -7.44 1.99 -0.82
C CYS A 30 -7.80 3.44 -1.14
N ALA A 31 -9.10 3.79 -1.16
CA ALA A 31 -9.53 5.17 -1.37
C ALA A 31 -9.01 6.07 -0.23
N PRO A 32 -8.29 7.17 -0.53
CA PRO A 32 -7.69 8.04 0.48
C PRO A 32 -8.74 8.61 1.43
N GLU A 33 -9.90 9.02 0.90
CA GLU A 33 -11.02 9.56 1.70
C GLU A 33 -11.57 8.54 2.70
N ARG A 34 -11.59 7.26 2.31
CA ARG A 34 -12.05 6.17 3.16
C ARG A 34 -11.06 5.95 4.31
N ILE A 35 -9.79 5.76 3.98
CA ILE A 35 -8.73 5.55 4.97
C ILE A 35 -8.68 6.73 5.93
N SER A 36 -8.60 7.97 5.41
CA SER A 36 -8.56 9.22 6.18
C SER A 36 -9.71 9.31 7.18
N ARG A 37 -10.93 8.99 6.77
CA ARG A 37 -12.11 9.02 7.64
C ARG A 37 -12.04 7.98 8.76
N GLU A 38 -11.58 6.77 8.44
CA GLU A 38 -11.57 5.65 9.39
C GLU A 38 -10.40 5.73 10.38
N VAL A 39 -9.24 6.25 9.95
CA VAL A 39 -8.08 6.51 10.83
C VAL A 39 -8.19 7.84 11.58
N GLY A 40 -9.36 8.49 11.56
CA GLY A 40 -9.61 9.71 12.33
C GLY A 40 -8.73 10.90 11.94
N ASN A 41 -8.35 11.02 10.66
CA ASN A 41 -7.60 12.19 10.19
C ASN A 41 -8.55 13.38 10.05
N GLU A 42 -8.32 14.42 10.85
CA GLU A 42 -9.17 15.61 10.97
C GLU A 42 -9.03 16.60 9.80
N GLU A 43 -8.07 16.39 8.88
CA GLU A 43 -7.82 17.26 7.73
C GLU A 43 -8.22 16.60 6.39
N PRO A 44 -9.54 16.59 6.06
CA PRO A 44 -10.01 16.01 4.81
C PRO A 44 -9.36 16.68 3.60
N GLY A 45 -8.91 15.86 2.64
CA GLY A 45 -8.29 16.31 1.39
C GLY A 45 -6.78 16.52 1.43
N ARG A 46 -6.14 16.47 2.61
CA ARG A 46 -4.67 16.52 2.72
C ARG A 46 -4.02 15.14 2.87
N PHE A 47 -4.80 14.13 3.26
CA PHE A 47 -4.32 12.77 3.37
C PHE A 47 -4.00 12.17 1.99
N HIS A 48 -2.76 11.75 1.82
CA HIS A 48 -2.26 11.06 0.63
C HIS A 48 -1.90 9.63 0.98
N VAL A 49 -2.38 8.68 0.17
CA VAL A 49 -1.98 7.27 0.26
C VAL A 49 -0.65 7.11 -0.48
N LEU A 50 0.38 6.71 0.26
CA LEU A 50 1.71 6.39 -0.28
C LEU A 50 1.75 4.94 -0.78
N HIS A 51 1.06 4.06 -0.07
CA HIS A 51 0.95 2.65 -0.42
C HIS A 51 -0.37 2.07 0.11
N CYS A 52 -0.98 1.18 -0.66
CA CYS A 52 -2.07 0.35 -0.18
C CYS A 52 -2.16 -0.94 -0.99
N ASP A 53 -2.16 -2.09 -0.33
CA ASP A 53 -2.38 -3.40 -0.96
C ASP A 53 -3.80 -3.95 -0.70
N GLY A 54 -4.62 -3.21 0.05
CA GLY A 54 -5.98 -3.60 0.43
C GLY A 54 -6.09 -4.30 1.78
N PHE A 55 -4.94 -4.59 2.43
CA PHE A 55 -4.84 -5.06 3.82
C PHE A 55 -3.96 -4.14 4.68
N LEU A 56 -2.95 -3.52 4.09
CA LEU A 56 -2.12 -2.49 4.69
C LEU A 56 -2.30 -1.19 3.90
N ALA A 57 -2.38 -0.07 4.61
CA ALA A 57 -2.32 1.26 4.05
C ALA A 57 -1.25 2.07 4.77
N VAL A 58 -0.42 2.74 3.98
CA VAL A 58 0.51 3.76 4.45
C VAL A 58 0.16 5.06 3.77
N GLY A 59 -0.09 6.10 4.55
CA GLY A 59 -0.38 7.42 4.04
C GLY A 59 0.11 8.50 4.98
N GLY A 60 0.00 9.75 4.58
CA GLY A 60 0.44 10.87 5.39
C GLY A 60 -0.31 12.14 5.03
N ILE A 61 -0.21 13.14 5.90
CA ILE A 61 -0.78 14.46 5.64
C ILE A 61 0.25 15.27 4.86
N TRP A 62 -0.14 15.79 3.69
CA TRP A 62 0.72 16.64 2.89
C TRP A 62 1.22 17.84 3.70
N GLY A 63 2.53 18.12 3.64
CA GLY A 63 3.16 19.20 4.40
C GLY A 63 3.47 18.85 5.87
N THR A 64 3.35 17.58 6.26
CA THR A 64 3.74 17.09 7.59
C THR A 64 4.70 15.91 7.47
N ASP A 65 5.54 15.70 8.49
CA ASP A 65 6.31 14.46 8.67
C ASP A 65 5.45 13.32 9.24
N GLY A 66 4.13 13.53 9.34
CA GLY A 66 3.18 12.58 9.91
C GLY A 66 2.78 11.50 8.93
N VAL A 67 3.40 10.32 9.06
CA VAL A 67 2.98 9.09 8.37
C VAL A 67 2.08 8.25 9.27
N ILE A 68 0.94 7.83 8.73
CA ILE A 68 -0.04 6.93 9.33
C ILE A 68 0.07 5.58 8.62
N THR A 69 0.21 4.53 9.41
CA THR A 69 0.15 3.14 8.94
C THR A 69 -1.11 2.52 9.54
N ALA A 70 -1.91 1.85 8.72
CA ALA A 70 -3.14 1.20 9.16
C ALA A 70 -3.27 -0.18 8.53
N HIS A 71 -3.86 -1.14 9.26
CA HIS A 71 -4.30 -2.41 8.70
C HIS A 71 -5.81 -2.42 8.50
N TYR A 72 -6.29 -3.21 7.55
CA TYR A 72 -7.71 -3.44 7.35
C TYR A 72 -8.13 -4.70 8.08
N GLU A 73 -8.84 -4.54 9.20
CA GLU A 73 -9.33 -5.64 10.02
C GLU A 73 -10.82 -5.46 10.29
N SER A 74 -11.58 -6.56 10.31
CA SER A 74 -13.00 -6.56 10.69
C SER A 74 -13.88 -5.57 9.91
N GLY A 75 -13.50 -5.25 8.67
CA GLY A 75 -14.27 -4.35 7.81
C GLY A 75 -13.88 -2.87 7.89
N SER A 76 -12.89 -2.52 8.71
CA SER A 76 -12.46 -1.14 8.92
C SER A 76 -10.94 -0.99 8.93
N TRP A 77 -10.46 0.21 8.61
CA TRP A 77 -9.05 0.57 8.79
C TRP A 77 -8.76 0.87 10.26
N GLN A 78 -7.72 0.26 10.81
CA GLN A 78 -7.25 0.46 12.18
C GLN A 78 -5.81 0.93 12.16
N ILE A 79 -5.51 1.99 12.92
CA ILE A 79 -4.16 2.55 13.01
C ILE A 79 -3.25 1.53 13.70
N ILE A 80 -2.10 1.28 13.11
CA ILE A 80 -1.03 0.52 13.77
C ILE A 80 -0.27 1.51 14.66
N PRO A 81 -0.30 1.36 16.00
CA PRO A 81 0.35 2.28 16.90
C PRO A 81 1.86 2.21 16.73
N LYS A 82 2.50 3.38 16.71
CA LYS A 82 3.96 3.50 16.76
C LYS A 82 4.43 3.21 18.19
N ASP A 83 5.34 2.26 18.32
CA ASP A 83 5.80 1.70 19.59
C ASP A 83 7.20 2.19 20.01
N GLY A 84 7.89 2.93 19.12
CA GLY A 84 9.21 3.49 19.36
C GLY A 84 9.25 5.02 19.30
N LYS A 85 10.42 5.55 19.65
CA LYS A 85 10.80 6.94 19.37
C LYS A 85 12.17 6.98 18.69
N THR A 86 12.32 7.87 17.70
CA THR A 86 13.62 8.20 17.12
C THR A 86 14.49 8.92 18.16
N ARG A 87 15.79 9.08 17.88
CA ARG A 87 16.71 9.83 18.75
C ARG A 87 16.24 11.26 19.03
N THR A 88 15.54 11.87 18.09
CA THR A 88 14.98 13.22 18.18
C THR A 88 13.58 13.25 18.80
N GLY A 89 13.05 12.11 19.26
CA GLY A 89 11.79 12.02 19.99
C GLY A 89 10.54 11.85 19.13
N PHE A 90 10.68 11.68 17.80
CA PHE A 90 9.54 11.45 16.92
C PHE A 90 9.04 10.01 17.04
N PRO A 91 7.72 9.78 17.01
CA PRO A 91 7.16 8.42 17.07
C PRO A 91 7.56 7.63 15.81
N CYS A 92 7.93 6.37 15.99
CA CYS A 92 8.39 5.47 14.94
C CYS A 92 8.01 4.03 15.24
N PHE A 93 8.05 3.14 14.24
CA PHE A 93 7.92 1.70 14.48
C PHE A 93 9.26 1.10 14.90
N THR A 94 9.28 0.11 15.79
CA THR A 94 10.46 -0.77 15.87
C THR A 94 10.49 -1.73 14.68
N GLU A 95 11.67 -2.29 14.37
CA GLU A 95 11.76 -3.30 13.31
C GLU A 95 10.91 -4.54 13.63
N GLU A 96 10.80 -4.92 14.90
CA GLU A 96 9.95 -6.02 15.36
C GLU A 96 8.47 -5.72 15.08
N THR A 97 7.98 -4.54 15.47
CA THR A 97 6.59 -4.15 15.21
C THR A 97 6.29 -4.01 13.73
N ALA A 98 7.22 -3.47 12.94
CA ALA A 98 7.06 -3.37 11.49
C ALA A 98 6.93 -4.76 10.85
N LYS A 99 7.78 -5.72 11.24
CA LYS A 99 7.70 -7.12 10.79
C LYS A 99 6.42 -7.80 11.26
N ALA A 100 6.03 -7.62 12.51
CA ALA A 100 4.82 -8.21 13.08
C ALA A 100 3.54 -7.73 12.38
N ASN A 101 3.55 -6.50 11.87
CA ASN A 101 2.44 -5.91 11.10
C ASN A 101 2.57 -6.10 9.58
N ASN A 102 3.49 -6.95 9.12
CA ASN A 102 3.73 -7.21 7.69
C ASN A 102 3.97 -5.92 6.88
N ILE A 103 4.59 -4.91 7.50
CA ILE A 103 5.01 -3.72 6.77
C ILE A 103 6.18 -4.13 5.87
N PRO A 104 6.08 -3.97 4.55
CA PRO A 104 7.16 -4.36 3.67
C PRO A 104 8.37 -3.44 3.80
N GLU A 105 9.58 -4.00 3.65
CA GLU A 105 10.84 -3.29 3.91
C GLU A 105 11.03 -2.04 3.04
N PHE A 106 10.49 -2.01 1.83
CA PHE A 106 10.55 -0.83 0.96
C PHE A 106 9.79 0.38 1.53
N LEU A 107 8.88 0.17 2.49
CA LEU A 107 8.17 1.24 3.20
C LEU A 107 8.88 1.70 4.47
N TYR A 108 9.95 1.03 4.91
CA TYR A 108 10.63 1.37 6.16
C TYR A 108 11.20 2.80 6.17
N ASP A 109 11.62 3.29 5.01
CA ASP A 109 12.02 4.70 4.81
C ASP A 109 10.85 5.67 5.02
N LYS A 110 9.62 5.25 4.72
CA LYS A 110 8.42 6.09 4.82
C LYS A 110 7.77 6.02 6.20
N VAL A 111 7.64 4.84 6.80
CA VAL A 111 6.93 4.68 8.08
C VAL A 111 7.77 5.07 9.30
N THR A 112 9.03 5.49 9.09
CA THR A 112 10.03 5.78 10.12
C THR A 112 10.26 4.58 11.03
N ILE A 113 11.35 3.84 10.82
CA ILE A 113 11.77 2.75 11.72
C ILE A 113 12.78 3.28 12.73
N GLY A 114 12.43 3.23 14.01
CA GLY A 114 13.30 3.54 15.14
C GLY A 114 14.24 2.39 15.45
N GLY A 115 15.50 2.72 15.72
CA GLY A 115 16.51 1.74 16.14
C GLY A 115 17.45 1.27 15.05
N LYS A 116 17.25 1.64 13.78
CA LYS A 116 18.38 1.62 12.84
C LYS A 116 19.29 2.79 13.18
N PRO A 117 20.59 2.57 13.46
CA PRO A 117 21.53 3.66 13.32
C PRO A 117 21.33 4.17 11.90
N THR A 118 20.98 5.45 11.74
CA THR A 118 21.23 6.08 10.47
C THR A 118 22.70 5.85 10.21
N GLU A 119 23.06 4.98 9.27
CA GLU A 119 24.34 5.05 8.60
C GLU A 119 24.35 6.38 7.85
N SER A 120 24.52 7.47 8.62
CA SER A 120 24.94 8.76 8.14
C SER A 120 26.41 8.60 7.78
N GLY A 121 26.66 7.89 6.68
CA GLY A 121 27.90 7.97 5.94
C GLY A 121 27.88 9.28 5.17
N TRP A 122 28.33 10.35 5.79
CA TRP A 122 28.86 11.56 5.15
C TRP A 122 29.99 12.12 6.02
#